data_AF-A0A1H8ZJ84-F1
#
_entry.id   AF-A0A1H8ZJ84-F1
#
_cell.length_a   1.000
_cell.length_b   1.000
_cell.length_c   1.000
_cell.angle_alpha   90.00
_cell.angle_beta   90.00
_cell.angle_gamma   90.00
#
_symmetry.space_group_name_H-M   'P 1'
#
loop_
_entity.id
_entity.type
_entity.pdbx_description
1 polymer ?
#
loop_
_entity_poly.entity_id
_entity_poly.type
_entity_poly.pdbx_seq_one_letter_code
_entity_poly.pdbx_strand_id
1 'polypeptide(L)'
;MVGAFVGAFMLLMVSAFTSVFSSGPIGTKRELVNAAYQAVQGECLNWEKADLSDAQKVDCSAAHKFEVTGTADITAAYPSQAPFPNAEAWAKIAQEHCAQAATSYMSGKLDPKGKYGVSTLNPDEKRWSDGYRQLRCGLQVTAPSGAALPSYGSAKTQDQSNVYDPGVCVALGANNTVGDPIDCAEPHAFEIVGVVQHPEGPFLPLEQQDKVMSEKCAAIAAEYTGGADLKAKGLLVTWDTRAEESWAVGSRKANCKVGAVPQGNNLVAWKGSVRNPNGAPLTTSNPPQTTSVKPQAEPTGAPLHSESGAPSGSNQPSDSGKPDKPSSSAPTTTSESG
;
A
#
# COMPACT_ATOMS: atom_id res chain seq x y z
N MET A 1 -74.21 68.25 9.74
CA MET A 1 -72.79 67.89 9.95
C MET A 1 -72.76 66.48 10.51
N VAL A 2 -72.61 65.49 9.64
CA VAL A 2 -72.64 64.06 9.99
C VAL A 2 -71.41 63.45 9.35
N GLY A 3 -70.46 63.02 10.17
CA GLY A 3 -69.25 62.33 9.75
C GLY A 3 -68.91 61.30 10.83
N ALA A 4 -69.01 60.02 10.47
CA ALA A 4 -68.64 58.92 11.35
C ALA A 4 -67.90 57.85 10.55
N PHE A 5 -66.69 57.59 11.01
CA PHE A 5 -65.84 56.42 10.82
C PHE A 5 -66.61 55.11 10.62
N VAL A 6 -66.43 54.44 9.48
CA VAL A 6 -66.29 52.96 9.38
C VAL A 6 -65.56 52.67 8.06
N GLY A 7 -64.26 52.40 8.13
CA GLY A 7 -63.41 52.20 6.95
C GLY A 7 -62.31 51.18 7.22
N ALA A 8 -62.69 49.99 7.68
CA ALA A 8 -61.87 48.78 7.69
C ALA A 8 -62.79 47.61 8.05
N PHE A 9 -62.58 46.44 7.47
CA PHE A 9 -63.37 45.19 7.61
C PHE A 9 -64.62 45.05 6.71
N MET A 10 -64.39 44.92 5.41
CA MET A 10 -65.18 44.15 4.43
C MET A 10 -64.62 44.55 3.06
N LEU A 11 -63.64 43.86 2.46
CA LEU A 11 -63.87 42.69 1.61
C LEU A 11 -62.51 42.08 1.26
N LEU A 12 -62.02 41.24 2.15
CA LEU A 12 -60.75 40.51 2.06
C LEU A 12 -60.97 39.14 1.39
N MET A 13 -61.64 39.08 0.23
CA MET A 13 -62.08 37.78 -0.36
C MET A 13 -62.20 37.75 -1.90
N VAL A 14 -61.34 38.39 -2.70
CA VAL A 14 -61.21 38.06 -4.14
C VAL A 14 -59.79 38.34 -4.67
N SER A 15 -58.80 37.54 -4.27
CA SER A 15 -57.48 37.49 -4.92
C SER A 15 -56.84 36.10 -4.77
N ALA A 16 -57.56 35.06 -5.18
CA ALA A 16 -57.08 33.68 -5.09
C ALA A 16 -57.01 33.00 -6.46
N PHE A 17 -56.53 33.66 -7.50
CA PHE A 17 -56.09 33.01 -8.74
C PHE A 17 -55.01 33.84 -9.42
N THR A 18 -53.92 33.17 -9.83
CA THR A 18 -52.73 33.66 -10.57
C THR A 18 -51.47 34.03 -9.77
N SER A 19 -50.88 33.03 -9.11
CA SER A 19 -49.42 32.96 -8.96
C SER A 19 -48.97 31.52 -8.75
N VAL A 20 -49.24 30.68 -9.76
CA VAL A 20 -48.55 29.39 -9.96
C VAL A 20 -47.43 29.66 -10.96
N PHE A 21 -46.29 30.18 -10.53
CA PHE A 21 -45.03 30.04 -11.27
C PHE A 21 -43.83 30.09 -10.32
N SER A 22 -43.19 28.93 -10.21
CA SER A 22 -41.77 28.75 -9.94
C SER A 22 -41.22 29.12 -8.56
N SER A 23 -41.69 28.42 -7.54
CA SER A 23 -40.85 28.02 -6.41
C SER A 23 -40.57 26.52 -6.51
N GLY A 24 -39.85 26.12 -7.57
CA GLY A 24 -39.18 24.82 -7.56
C GLY A 24 -38.12 24.85 -6.46
N PRO A 25 -37.90 23.75 -5.72
CA PRO A 25 -36.75 23.67 -4.85
C PRO A 25 -35.52 23.88 -5.74
N ILE A 26 -34.79 24.99 -5.52
CA ILE A 26 -33.40 25.08 -5.97
C ILE A 26 -32.63 24.11 -5.08
N GLY A 27 -32.83 22.81 -5.32
CA GLY A 27 -31.83 21.83 -5.03
C GLY A 27 -30.72 22.11 -6.01
N THR A 28 -29.82 23.03 -5.67
CA THR A 28 -28.45 22.87 -6.13
C THR A 28 -28.04 21.49 -5.63
N LYS A 29 -28.15 20.48 -6.50
CA LYS A 29 -27.25 19.33 -6.43
C LYS A 29 -25.88 19.96 -6.57
N ARG A 30 -25.34 20.45 -5.46
CA ARG A 30 -23.94 20.84 -5.38
C ARG A 30 -23.26 19.51 -5.59
N GLU A 31 -22.81 19.29 -6.82
CA GLU A 31 -22.06 18.10 -7.17
C GLU A 31 -21.00 17.97 -6.09
N LEU A 32 -21.08 16.88 -5.32
CA LEU A 32 -20.10 16.61 -4.27
C LEU A 32 -18.76 16.54 -4.98
N VAL A 33 -17.94 17.57 -4.76
CA VAL A 33 -16.64 17.63 -5.41
C VAL A 33 -15.80 16.54 -4.76
N ASN A 34 -15.51 15.49 -5.53
CA ASN A 34 -14.81 14.32 -5.06
C ASN A 34 -13.41 14.72 -4.52
N ALA A 35 -13.09 14.24 -3.31
CA ALA A 35 -11.86 14.61 -2.60
C ALA A 35 -10.60 14.27 -3.39
N ALA A 36 -10.63 13.22 -4.23
CA ALA A 36 -9.53 12.84 -5.11
C ALA A 36 -9.06 13.96 -6.04
N TYR A 37 -9.93 14.92 -6.37
CA TYR A 37 -9.61 16.05 -7.26
C TYR A 37 -9.39 17.38 -6.55
N GLN A 38 -9.61 17.45 -5.24
CA GLN A 38 -9.51 18.69 -4.46
C GLN A 38 -8.44 18.64 -3.40
N ALA A 39 -8.04 17.44 -2.98
CA ALA A 39 -7.10 17.27 -1.90
C ALA A 39 -5.77 18.00 -2.16
N VAL A 40 -5.21 18.56 -1.09
CA VAL A 40 -3.97 19.34 -1.12
C VAL A 40 -2.86 18.62 -0.39
N GLN A 41 -1.63 19.10 -0.57
CA GLN A 41 -0.44 18.51 0.05
C GLN A 41 -0.63 18.28 1.57
N GLY A 42 -0.31 17.06 2.01
CA GLY A 42 -0.43 16.61 3.40
C GLY A 42 -1.79 16.03 3.78
N GLU A 43 -2.77 16.03 2.89
CA GLU A 43 -4.05 15.36 3.14
C GLU A 43 -3.98 13.87 2.79
N CYS A 44 -4.59 13.06 3.65
CA CYS A 44 -4.70 11.62 3.48
C CYS A 44 -6.10 11.25 2.99
N LEU A 45 -6.17 10.34 2.03
CA LEU A 45 -7.41 9.93 1.37
C LEU A 45 -7.64 8.43 1.54
N ASN A 46 -8.89 8.08 1.80
CA ASN A 46 -9.37 6.70 1.74
C ASN A 46 -10.62 6.59 0.87
N TRP A 47 -10.86 5.39 0.34
CA TRP A 47 -12.00 5.03 -0.51
C TRP A 47 -12.22 3.53 -0.40
N GLU A 48 -13.44 3.06 -0.64
CA GLU A 48 -13.73 1.62 -0.77
C GLU A 48 -14.06 1.25 -2.21
N LYS A 49 -14.67 2.17 -2.95
CA LYS A 49 -14.96 1.92 -4.37
C LYS A 49 -13.73 2.10 -5.19
N ALA A 50 -13.57 1.17 -6.11
CA ALA A 50 -12.45 1.14 -7.03
C ALA A 50 -12.36 2.43 -7.87
N ASP A 51 -13.53 2.96 -8.28
CA ASP A 51 -13.66 4.17 -9.10
C ASP A 51 -13.39 5.49 -8.36
N LEU A 52 -12.95 5.43 -7.10
CA LEU A 52 -12.71 6.59 -6.23
C LEU A 52 -13.95 7.48 -6.01
N SER A 53 -15.16 7.07 -6.43
CA SER A 53 -16.34 7.92 -6.33
C SER A 53 -16.75 8.24 -4.89
N ASP A 54 -16.29 7.44 -3.93
CA ASP A 54 -16.44 7.62 -2.49
C ASP A 54 -15.17 8.12 -1.79
N ALA A 55 -14.16 8.56 -2.56
CA ALA A 55 -12.93 9.07 -1.98
C ALA A 55 -13.19 10.26 -1.06
N GLN A 56 -12.64 10.16 0.14
CA GLN A 56 -12.83 11.12 1.20
C GLN A 56 -11.50 11.41 1.90
N LYS A 57 -11.39 12.63 2.41
CA LYS A 57 -10.31 12.99 3.32
C LYS A 57 -10.52 12.31 4.68
N VAL A 58 -9.45 11.73 5.20
CA VAL A 58 -9.38 11.14 6.53
C VAL A 58 -8.19 11.72 7.30
N ASP A 59 -8.17 11.54 8.62
CA ASP A 59 -6.95 11.79 9.39
C ASP A 59 -5.87 10.79 8.95
N CYS A 60 -4.63 11.23 8.79
CA CYS A 60 -3.54 10.34 8.40
C CYS A 60 -3.26 9.24 9.43
N SER A 61 -3.62 9.41 10.70
CA SER A 61 -3.55 8.33 11.70
C SER A 61 -4.59 7.24 11.48
N ALA A 62 -5.67 7.52 10.75
CA ALA A 62 -6.64 6.52 10.32
C ALA A 62 -6.14 5.78 9.08
N ALA A 63 -6.78 4.64 8.78
CA ALA A 63 -6.50 3.88 7.57
C ALA A 63 -6.72 4.76 6.33
N HIS A 64 -5.69 4.89 5.51
CA HIS A 64 -5.76 5.62 4.25
C HIS A 64 -4.88 4.95 3.18
N LYS A 65 -5.24 5.16 1.92
CA LYS A 65 -4.58 4.53 0.77
C LYS A 65 -3.68 5.50 0.01
N PHE A 66 -3.83 6.81 0.23
CA PHE A 66 -3.04 7.82 -0.48
C PHE A 66 -2.75 9.04 0.41
N GLU A 67 -1.52 9.54 0.36
CA GLU A 67 -1.13 10.81 0.97
C GLU A 67 -0.66 11.78 -0.11
N VAL A 68 -1.33 12.93 -0.21
CA VAL A 68 -1.06 13.91 -1.27
C VAL A 68 0.27 14.62 -1.00
N THR A 69 1.17 14.60 -1.98
CA THR A 69 2.47 15.29 -1.94
C THR A 69 2.46 16.58 -2.74
N GLY A 70 1.51 16.75 -3.66
CA GLY A 70 1.39 17.95 -4.48
C GLY A 70 0.44 17.76 -5.65
N THR A 71 0.59 18.61 -6.67
CA THR A 71 -0.20 18.59 -7.90
C THR A 71 0.72 18.72 -9.11
N ALA A 72 0.33 18.12 -10.24
CA ALA A 72 1.02 18.31 -11.51
C ALA A 72 0.02 18.70 -12.60
N ASP A 73 0.42 19.63 -13.47
CA ASP A 73 -0.31 19.98 -14.68
C ASP A 73 0.43 19.40 -15.90
N ILE A 74 -0.19 18.44 -16.56
CA ILE A 74 0.39 17.75 -17.73
C ILE A 74 -0.17 18.27 -19.06
N THR A 75 -0.86 19.41 -19.07
CA THR A 75 -1.50 19.99 -20.28
C THR A 75 -0.52 20.17 -21.43
N ALA A 76 0.72 20.60 -21.15
CA ALA A 76 1.74 20.82 -22.18
C ALA A 76 2.20 19.53 -22.87
N ALA A 77 2.19 18.40 -22.17
CA ALA A 77 2.62 17.11 -22.71
C ALA A 77 1.45 16.33 -23.35
N TYR A 78 0.22 16.58 -22.92
CA TYR A 78 -0.97 15.82 -23.32
C TYR A 78 -2.09 16.76 -23.81
N PRO A 79 -2.15 17.08 -25.11
CA PRO A 79 -3.21 17.93 -25.67
C PRO A 79 -4.61 17.29 -25.54
N SER A 80 -5.66 18.04 -25.83
CA SER A 80 -7.06 17.58 -25.65
C SER A 80 -7.42 16.33 -26.46
N GLN A 81 -6.71 16.07 -27.56
CA GLN A 81 -6.91 14.90 -28.44
C GLN A 81 -6.08 13.69 -28.02
N ALA A 82 -5.23 13.81 -26.99
CA ALA A 82 -4.43 12.69 -26.51
C ALA A 82 -5.35 11.54 -26.08
N PRO A 83 -5.05 10.28 -26.45
CA PRO A 83 -5.82 9.14 -25.98
C PRO A 83 -5.74 9.04 -24.46
N PHE A 84 -6.76 8.44 -23.84
CA PHE A 84 -6.72 8.16 -22.40
C PHE A 84 -5.54 7.21 -22.12
N PRO A 85 -4.64 7.53 -21.16
CA PRO A 85 -3.49 6.69 -20.86
C PRO A 85 -3.92 5.34 -20.29
N ASN A 86 -3.19 4.28 -20.67
CA ASN A 86 -3.32 2.99 -19.99
C ASN A 86 -2.48 2.98 -18.69
N ALA A 87 -2.58 1.89 -17.94
CA ALA A 87 -1.85 1.67 -16.69
C ALA A 87 -0.35 1.99 -16.76
N GLU A 88 0.37 1.42 -17.74
CA GLU A 88 1.81 1.65 -17.90
C GLU A 88 2.13 3.13 -18.18
N ALA A 89 1.31 3.79 -19.01
CA ALA A 89 1.47 5.20 -19.29
C ALA A 89 1.20 6.07 -18.04
N TRP A 90 0.20 5.73 -17.21
CA TRP A 90 -0.04 6.42 -15.95
C TRP A 90 1.10 6.24 -14.95
N ALA A 91 1.66 5.04 -14.83
CA ALA A 91 2.83 4.80 -14.00
C ALA A 91 4.01 5.67 -14.45
N LYS A 92 4.25 5.76 -15.76
CA LYS A 92 5.29 6.63 -16.32
C LYS A 92 5.01 8.12 -16.05
N ILE A 93 3.78 8.58 -16.26
CA ILE A 93 3.35 9.95 -15.96
C ILE A 93 3.59 10.28 -14.48
N ALA A 94 3.27 9.37 -13.56
CA ALA A 94 3.51 9.56 -12.14
C ALA A 94 5.01 9.73 -11.84
N GLN A 95 5.87 8.92 -12.43
CA GLN A 95 7.32 9.09 -12.24
C GLN A 95 7.84 10.41 -12.84
N GLU A 96 7.44 10.75 -14.06
CA GLU A 96 7.95 11.94 -14.76
C GLU A 96 7.45 13.25 -14.12
N HIS A 97 6.21 13.28 -13.65
CA HIS A 97 5.56 14.52 -13.22
C HIS A 97 5.36 14.65 -11.70
N CYS A 98 5.46 13.56 -10.93
CA CYS A 98 5.20 13.57 -9.49
C CYS A 98 6.38 13.18 -8.61
N ALA A 99 7.44 12.55 -9.15
CA ALA A 99 8.58 12.10 -8.33
C ALA A 99 9.28 13.26 -7.61
N GLN A 100 9.40 14.44 -8.23
CA GLN A 100 10.01 15.61 -7.60
C GLN A 100 9.17 16.12 -6.42
N ALA A 101 7.84 16.19 -6.57
CA ALA A 101 6.94 16.62 -5.51
C ALA A 101 7.00 15.64 -4.32
N ALA A 102 6.98 14.33 -4.58
CA ALA A 102 7.10 13.30 -3.56
C ALA A 102 8.45 13.34 -2.84
N THR A 103 9.55 13.46 -3.58
CA THR A 103 10.90 13.57 -2.99
C THR A 103 11.04 14.81 -2.12
N SER A 104 10.53 15.95 -2.58
CA SER A 104 10.55 17.21 -1.81
C SER A 104 9.70 17.10 -0.54
N TYR A 105 8.51 16.49 -0.64
CA TYR A 105 7.64 16.24 0.49
C TYR A 105 8.31 15.35 1.56
N MET A 106 9.07 14.36 1.12
CA MET A 106 9.86 13.45 1.97
C MET A 106 11.23 14.05 2.39
N SER A 107 11.47 15.34 2.15
CA SER A 107 12.73 16.02 2.48
C SER A 107 13.96 15.32 1.90
N GLY A 108 13.85 14.78 0.69
CA GLY A 108 14.92 14.05 -0.01
C GLY A 108 15.15 12.62 0.48
N LYS A 109 14.33 12.10 1.39
CA LYS A 109 14.52 10.78 2.03
C LYS A 109 13.56 9.71 1.53
N LEU A 110 12.95 9.86 0.36
CA LEU A 110 12.09 8.79 -0.17
C LEU A 110 12.93 7.55 -0.48
N ASP A 111 12.61 6.42 0.13
CA ASP A 111 13.33 5.15 -0.07
C ASP A 111 12.95 4.52 -1.42
N PRO A 112 13.89 4.36 -2.36
CA PRO A 112 13.61 3.78 -3.68
C PRO A 112 13.16 2.31 -3.61
N LYS A 113 13.41 1.61 -2.50
CA LYS A 113 12.97 0.23 -2.23
C LYS A 113 12.05 0.15 -1.00
N GLY A 114 11.52 1.29 -0.57
CA GLY A 114 10.63 1.40 0.58
C GLY A 114 9.19 0.99 0.27
N LYS A 115 8.34 1.04 1.30
CA LYS A 115 6.92 0.71 1.21
C LYS A 115 6.08 1.76 0.47
N TYR A 116 6.53 3.01 0.43
CA TYR A 116 5.82 4.11 -0.22
C TYR A 116 6.33 4.29 -1.65
N GLY A 117 5.45 4.10 -2.63
CA GLY A 117 5.69 4.41 -4.03
C GLY A 117 5.08 5.76 -4.43
N VAL A 118 5.70 6.42 -5.41
CA VAL A 118 5.13 7.60 -6.06
C VAL A 118 3.95 7.15 -6.93
N SER A 119 2.79 7.77 -6.71
CA SER A 119 1.55 7.50 -7.44
C SER A 119 0.80 8.80 -7.75
N THR A 120 -0.25 8.68 -8.56
CA THR A 120 -1.14 9.79 -8.93
C THR A 120 -2.59 9.43 -8.77
N LEU A 121 -3.42 10.38 -8.33
CA LEU A 121 -4.84 10.36 -8.64
C LEU A 121 -5.04 11.13 -9.94
N ASN A 122 -5.36 10.38 -10.99
CA ASN A 122 -5.60 10.89 -12.34
C ASN A 122 -7.09 11.19 -12.58
N PRO A 123 -7.41 12.04 -13.58
CA PRO A 123 -8.78 12.16 -14.06
C PRO A 123 -9.33 10.83 -14.59
N ASP A 124 -10.64 10.69 -14.49
CA ASP A 124 -11.41 9.69 -15.25
C ASP A 124 -11.46 10.05 -16.75
N GLU A 125 -11.87 9.07 -17.57
CA GLU A 125 -11.99 9.23 -19.03
C GLU A 125 -12.86 10.42 -19.41
N LYS A 126 -13.94 10.68 -18.66
CA LYS A 126 -14.81 11.83 -18.91
C LYS A 126 -14.05 13.14 -18.75
N ARG A 127 -13.42 13.38 -17.59
CA ARG A 127 -12.64 14.60 -17.35
C ARG A 127 -11.47 14.69 -18.33
N TRP A 128 -10.83 13.58 -18.67
CA TRP A 128 -9.78 13.56 -19.67
C TRP A 128 -10.30 14.01 -21.05
N SER A 129 -11.45 13.52 -21.50
CA SER A 129 -12.07 13.95 -22.76
C SER A 129 -12.50 15.42 -22.75
N ASP A 130 -12.87 15.94 -21.57
CA ASP A 130 -13.18 17.36 -21.34
C ASP A 130 -11.91 18.24 -21.23
N GLY A 131 -10.71 17.66 -21.42
CA GLY A 131 -9.43 18.38 -21.43
C GLY A 131 -8.77 18.55 -20.05
N TYR A 132 -9.27 17.88 -19.00
CA TYR A 132 -8.66 17.94 -17.67
C TYR A 132 -7.33 17.18 -17.65
N ARG A 133 -6.28 17.87 -17.20
CA ARG A 133 -4.88 17.38 -17.17
C ARG A 133 -4.18 17.68 -15.85
N GLN A 134 -4.96 17.98 -14.81
CA GLN A 134 -4.44 18.17 -13.46
C GLN A 134 -4.37 16.81 -12.75
N LEU A 135 -3.25 16.52 -12.09
CA LEU A 135 -3.02 15.31 -11.31
C LEU A 135 -2.87 15.68 -9.83
N ARG A 136 -3.29 14.77 -8.94
CA ARG A 136 -2.80 14.78 -7.55
C ARG A 136 -1.63 13.83 -7.45
N CYS A 137 -0.47 14.37 -7.13
CA CYS A 137 0.72 13.59 -6.82
C CYS A 137 0.62 13.09 -5.38
N GLY A 138 1.08 11.88 -5.11
CA GLY A 138 1.09 11.37 -3.76
C GLY A 138 1.94 10.13 -3.55
N LEU A 139 1.90 9.65 -2.32
CA LEU A 139 2.52 8.41 -1.87
C LEU A 139 1.44 7.39 -1.55
N GLN A 140 1.71 6.15 -1.95
CA GLN A 140 0.81 5.02 -1.73
C GLN A 140 1.64 3.80 -1.33
N VAL A 141 1.10 2.96 -0.46
CA VAL A 141 1.62 1.61 -0.24
C VAL A 141 0.92 0.67 -1.22
N THR A 142 1.68 -0.02 -2.04
CA THR A 142 1.14 -0.84 -3.13
C THR A 142 1.58 -2.28 -2.96
N ALA A 143 0.63 -3.21 -3.02
CA ALA A 143 0.90 -4.64 -3.03
C ALA A 143 1.60 -5.04 -4.34
N PRO A 144 2.29 -6.18 -4.42
CA PRO A 144 2.88 -6.69 -5.66
C PRO A 144 1.91 -6.74 -6.87
N SER A 145 0.60 -6.95 -6.65
CA SER A 145 -0.43 -6.89 -7.70
C SER A 145 -0.77 -5.50 -8.21
N GLY A 146 -0.26 -4.44 -7.59
CA GLY A 146 -0.68 -3.06 -7.86
C GLY A 146 -1.84 -2.58 -6.98
N ALA A 147 -2.39 -3.42 -6.10
CA ALA A 147 -3.48 -3.02 -5.21
C ALA A 147 -3.02 -2.01 -4.14
N ALA A 148 -3.82 -0.97 -3.91
CA ALA A 148 -3.56 0.01 -2.85
C ALA A 148 -3.80 -0.60 -1.46
N LEU A 149 -2.74 -0.73 -0.68
CA LEU A 149 -2.81 -1.22 0.69
C LEU A 149 -3.15 -0.07 1.67
N PRO A 150 -3.92 -0.34 2.74
CA PRO A 150 -4.10 0.64 3.79
C PRO A 150 -2.76 0.92 4.48
N SER A 151 -2.56 2.19 4.81
CA SER A 151 -1.44 2.71 5.57
C SER A 151 -1.92 3.61 6.70
N TYR A 152 -1.05 3.87 7.67
CA TYR A 152 -1.37 4.57 8.91
C TYR A 152 -0.22 5.49 9.31
N GLY A 153 -0.57 6.70 9.75
CA GLY A 153 0.36 7.80 9.98
C GLY A 153 0.88 8.41 8.68
N SER A 154 1.38 9.65 8.77
CA SER A 154 1.96 10.35 7.61
C SER A 154 3.30 9.72 7.21
N ALA A 155 3.49 9.52 5.90
CA ALA A 155 4.72 9.06 5.27
C ALA A 155 5.95 9.89 5.67
N LYS A 156 5.79 11.18 6.01
CA LYS A 156 6.89 12.04 6.51
C LYS A 156 7.51 11.56 7.81
N THR A 157 6.72 10.85 8.63
CA THR A 157 7.10 10.43 9.98
C THR A 157 7.23 8.92 10.12
N GLN A 158 6.62 8.17 9.22
CA GLN A 158 6.61 6.72 9.26
C GLN A 158 7.91 6.13 8.72
N ASP A 159 8.33 5.02 9.33
CA ASP A 159 9.42 4.20 8.80
C ASP A 159 9.04 3.68 7.40
N GLN A 160 9.95 3.82 6.44
CA GLN A 160 9.69 3.49 5.04
C GLN A 160 10.10 2.07 4.67
N SER A 161 10.63 1.27 5.60
CA SER A 161 11.06 -0.09 5.31
C SER A 161 9.87 -0.88 4.77
N ASN A 162 10.07 -1.54 3.64
CA ASN A 162 9.08 -2.43 3.06
C ASN A 162 9.01 -3.73 3.87
N VAL A 163 8.23 -3.68 4.96
CA VAL A 163 7.98 -4.78 5.88
C VAL A 163 6.50 -4.88 6.17
N TYR A 164 6.04 -6.10 6.43
CA TYR A 164 4.70 -6.40 6.91
C TYR A 164 4.69 -6.65 8.43
N ASP A 165 3.54 -6.46 9.06
CA ASP A 165 3.38 -6.78 10.48
C ASP A 165 3.36 -8.31 10.72
N PRO A 166 3.77 -8.78 11.91
CA PRO A 166 3.64 -10.19 12.28
C PRO A 166 2.20 -10.68 12.14
N GLY A 167 2.01 -11.93 11.71
CA GLY A 167 0.70 -12.53 11.43
C GLY A 167 0.16 -12.28 10.02
N VAL A 168 0.82 -11.44 9.22
CA VAL A 168 0.50 -11.31 7.79
C VAL A 168 1.05 -12.53 7.04
N CYS A 169 0.24 -13.16 6.20
CA CYS A 169 0.71 -14.13 5.21
C CYS A 169 0.78 -13.46 3.84
N VAL A 170 1.80 -13.81 3.04
CA VAL A 170 2.02 -13.25 1.70
C VAL A 170 2.00 -14.36 0.66
N ALA A 171 1.20 -14.16 -0.38
CA ALA A 171 0.95 -15.15 -1.41
C ALA A 171 2.22 -15.55 -2.17
N LEU A 172 2.16 -16.68 -2.88
CA LEU A 172 3.13 -16.99 -3.93
C LEU A 172 2.64 -16.33 -5.23
N GLY A 173 3.35 -15.30 -5.67
CA GLY A 173 3.05 -14.56 -6.90
C GLY A 173 3.49 -15.29 -8.17
N ALA A 174 3.10 -14.72 -9.32
CA ALA A 174 3.56 -15.19 -10.62
C ALA A 174 5.10 -15.15 -10.71
N ASN A 175 5.67 -15.99 -11.57
CA ASN A 175 7.11 -16.07 -11.79
C ASN A 175 7.93 -16.33 -10.50
N ASN A 176 7.37 -17.09 -9.55
CA ASN A 176 8.06 -17.52 -8.34
C ASN A 176 8.50 -16.34 -7.43
N THR A 177 7.62 -15.34 -7.29
CA THR A 177 7.85 -14.13 -6.49
C THR A 177 6.97 -14.09 -5.23
N VAL A 178 7.26 -13.18 -4.30
CA VAL A 178 6.36 -12.92 -3.17
C VAL A 178 5.21 -12.04 -3.65
N GLY A 179 3.98 -12.48 -3.42
CA GLY A 179 2.75 -11.80 -3.81
C GLY A 179 2.12 -10.98 -2.68
N ASP A 180 0.87 -10.63 -2.90
CA ASP A 180 0.07 -9.81 -1.99
C ASP A 180 -0.15 -10.46 -0.63
N PRO A 181 -0.45 -9.65 0.40
CA PRO A 181 -1.04 -10.15 1.62
C PRO A 181 -2.30 -11.00 1.34
N ILE A 182 -2.40 -12.13 2.02
CA ILE A 182 -3.47 -13.12 1.86
C ILE A 182 -3.83 -13.73 3.22
N ASP A 183 -5.03 -14.31 3.31
CA ASP A 183 -5.40 -15.12 4.47
C ASP A 183 -4.45 -16.33 4.60
N CYS A 184 -3.89 -16.55 5.80
CA CYS A 184 -3.01 -17.67 6.07
C CYS A 184 -3.68 -19.05 5.86
N ALA A 185 -5.01 -19.13 5.85
CA ALA A 185 -5.72 -20.35 5.49
C ALA A 185 -5.54 -20.73 4.00
N GLU A 186 -5.23 -19.76 3.14
CA GLU A 186 -4.95 -19.96 1.72
C GLU A 186 -3.48 -20.33 1.46
N PRO A 187 -3.15 -20.95 0.31
CA PRO A 187 -1.76 -21.21 -0.05
C PRO A 187 -0.96 -19.91 -0.14
N HIS A 188 0.14 -19.82 0.60
CA HIS A 188 1.00 -18.64 0.63
C HIS A 188 2.49 -19.02 0.70
N ALA A 189 3.35 -18.09 0.31
CA ALA A 189 4.80 -18.30 0.28
C ALA A 189 5.40 -18.19 1.69
N PHE A 190 5.01 -17.14 2.42
CA PHE A 190 5.57 -16.84 3.74
C PHE A 190 4.50 -16.36 4.71
N GLU A 191 4.66 -16.75 5.97
CA GLU A 191 4.03 -16.08 7.11
C GLU A 191 5.07 -15.18 7.78
N ILE A 192 4.72 -13.93 8.03
CA ILE A 192 5.56 -12.97 8.72
C ILE A 192 5.44 -13.24 10.22
N VAL A 193 6.55 -13.59 10.86
CA VAL A 193 6.58 -13.93 12.29
C VAL A 193 7.17 -12.82 13.16
N GLY A 194 7.81 -11.82 12.54
CA GLY A 194 8.47 -10.75 13.26
C GLY A 194 9.01 -9.64 12.37
N VAL A 195 9.39 -8.55 13.04
CA VAL A 195 10.13 -7.43 12.45
C VAL A 195 11.35 -7.15 13.33
N VAL A 196 12.53 -7.16 12.72
CA VAL A 196 13.79 -6.80 13.38
C VAL A 196 14.18 -5.40 12.94
N GLN A 197 14.48 -4.56 13.92
CA GLN A 197 15.13 -3.27 13.72
C GLN A 197 16.65 -3.49 13.67
N HIS A 198 17.29 -3.12 12.56
CA HIS A 198 18.74 -3.02 12.49
C HIS A 198 19.26 -1.85 13.36
N PRO A 199 20.48 -1.95 13.89
CA PRO A 199 21.06 -0.87 14.68
C PRO A 199 21.24 0.41 13.87
N GLU A 200 21.24 1.54 14.57
CA GLU A 200 21.64 2.82 14.01
C GLU A 200 23.11 2.80 13.56
N GLY A 201 23.46 3.69 12.62
CA GLY A 201 24.84 3.87 12.15
C GLY A 201 25.08 3.46 10.70
N PRO A 202 26.33 3.13 10.33
CA PRO A 202 26.70 2.84 8.94
C PRO A 202 26.05 1.55 8.42
N PHE A 203 25.98 1.44 7.10
CA PHE A 203 25.44 0.25 6.43
C PHE A 203 26.20 -1.01 6.85
N LEU A 204 25.45 -2.06 7.19
CA LEU A 204 26.01 -3.39 7.45
C LEU A 204 26.06 -4.20 6.15
N PRO A 205 27.21 -4.76 5.76
CA PRO A 205 27.28 -5.70 4.66
C PRO A 205 26.31 -6.88 4.84
N LEU A 206 25.81 -7.44 3.74
CA LEU A 206 24.76 -8.46 3.76
C LEU A 206 25.12 -9.68 4.63
N GLU A 207 26.35 -10.19 4.55
CA GLU A 207 26.80 -11.31 5.40
C GLU A 207 26.72 -11.01 6.91
N GLN A 208 26.95 -9.75 7.30
CA GLN A 208 26.82 -9.33 8.69
C GLN A 208 25.35 -9.17 9.08
N GLN A 209 24.51 -8.69 8.16
CA GLN A 209 23.06 -8.69 8.36
C GLN A 209 22.55 -10.12 8.55
N ASP A 210 22.96 -11.08 7.72
CA ASP A 210 22.53 -12.48 7.81
C ASP A 210 22.89 -13.13 9.13
N LYS A 211 24.08 -12.85 9.67
CA LYS A 211 24.47 -13.33 11.00
C LYS A 211 23.54 -12.77 12.09
N VAL A 212 23.21 -11.49 12.05
CA VAL A 212 22.33 -10.85 13.03
C VAL A 212 20.88 -11.34 12.88
N MET A 213 20.41 -11.44 11.64
CA MET A 213 19.03 -11.79 11.33
C MET A 213 18.75 -13.27 11.60
N SER A 214 19.68 -14.17 11.29
CA SER A 214 19.53 -15.61 11.57
C SER A 214 19.29 -15.89 13.06
N GLU A 215 20.10 -15.30 13.94
CA GLU A 215 19.96 -15.47 15.39
C GLU A 215 18.65 -14.87 15.91
N LYS A 216 18.36 -13.61 15.55
CA LYS A 216 17.16 -12.91 16.03
C LYS A 216 15.88 -13.55 15.51
N CYS A 217 15.83 -13.90 14.22
CA CYS A 217 14.64 -14.50 13.62
C CYS A 217 14.41 -15.92 14.11
N ALA A 218 15.45 -16.70 14.42
CA ALA A 218 15.28 -18.00 15.06
C ALA A 218 14.62 -17.87 16.45
N ALA A 219 15.07 -16.91 17.27
CA ALA A 219 14.47 -16.66 18.59
C ALA A 219 13.01 -16.17 18.48
N ILE A 220 12.76 -15.19 17.59
CA ILE A 220 11.41 -14.65 17.34
C ILE A 220 10.47 -15.75 16.84
N ALA A 221 10.92 -16.59 15.89
CA ALA A 221 10.11 -17.69 15.38
C ALA A 221 9.80 -18.74 16.46
N ALA A 222 10.77 -19.05 17.34
CA ALA A 222 10.53 -19.96 18.46
C ALA A 222 9.45 -19.44 19.41
N GLU A 223 9.47 -18.14 19.73
CA GLU A 223 8.44 -17.49 20.55
C GLU A 223 7.07 -17.48 19.84
N TYR A 224 7.03 -17.00 18.59
CA TYR A 224 5.80 -16.87 17.80
C TYR A 224 5.07 -18.21 17.62
N THR A 225 5.83 -19.30 17.43
CA THR A 225 5.30 -20.64 17.18
C THR A 225 5.07 -21.46 18.44
N GLY A 226 5.50 -20.98 19.61
CA GLY A 226 5.47 -21.75 20.86
C GLY A 226 6.43 -22.95 20.83
N GLY A 227 7.54 -22.84 20.10
CA GLY A 227 8.55 -23.90 19.97
C GLY A 227 8.14 -25.05 19.05
N ALA A 228 7.27 -24.80 18.07
CA ALA A 228 6.86 -25.84 17.12
C ALA A 228 8.06 -26.36 16.30
N ASP A 229 8.10 -27.67 16.04
CA ASP A 229 9.08 -28.27 15.13
C ASP A 229 8.75 -27.91 13.68
N LEU A 230 9.28 -26.78 13.22
CA LEU A 230 9.10 -26.30 11.84
C LEU A 230 9.65 -27.30 10.82
N LYS A 231 10.76 -27.98 11.13
CA LYS A 231 11.39 -28.93 10.22
C LYS A 231 10.51 -30.16 10.01
N ALA A 232 9.89 -30.69 11.07
CA ALA A 232 8.91 -31.78 10.96
C ALA A 232 7.68 -31.39 10.11
N LYS A 233 7.36 -30.10 10.02
CA LYS A 233 6.31 -29.55 9.15
C LYS A 233 6.79 -29.21 7.73
N GLY A 234 8.07 -29.44 7.40
CA GLY A 234 8.64 -29.06 6.11
C GLY A 234 8.80 -27.55 5.92
N LEU A 235 8.91 -26.81 7.02
CA LEU A 235 9.04 -25.35 7.06
C LEU A 235 10.42 -24.92 7.58
N LEU A 236 10.83 -23.71 7.23
CA LEU A 236 12.07 -23.08 7.69
C LEU A 236 11.85 -21.61 8.06
N VAL A 237 12.76 -21.09 8.88
CA VAL A 237 12.86 -19.65 9.16
C VAL A 237 13.77 -19.00 8.12
N THR A 238 13.35 -17.85 7.59
CA THR A 238 14.12 -17.01 6.68
C THR A 238 13.85 -15.53 7.00
N TRP A 239 14.56 -14.61 6.36
CA TRP A 239 14.48 -13.18 6.65
C TRP A 239 14.73 -12.33 5.40
N ASP A 240 14.39 -11.05 5.50
CA ASP A 240 14.84 -10.04 4.55
C ASP A 240 16.13 -9.38 5.01
N THR A 241 16.88 -8.83 4.06
CA THR A 241 18.02 -7.93 4.31
C THR A 241 17.69 -6.54 3.77
N ARG A 242 18.42 -5.51 4.20
CA ARG A 242 18.28 -4.13 3.71
C ARG A 242 19.38 -3.76 2.75
N ALA A 243 18.99 -3.08 1.69
CA ALA A 243 19.91 -2.51 0.70
C ALA A 243 20.55 -1.23 1.24
N GLU A 244 21.73 -0.90 0.72
CA GLU A 244 22.48 0.29 1.15
C GLU A 244 21.71 1.59 0.88
N GLU A 245 20.97 1.69 -0.23
CA GLU A 245 20.22 2.91 -0.56
C GLU A 245 19.04 3.13 0.41
N SER A 246 18.34 2.06 0.77
CA SER A 246 17.31 2.08 1.82
C SER A 246 17.93 2.43 3.16
N TRP A 247 19.12 1.91 3.44
CA TRP A 247 19.86 2.25 4.65
C TRP A 247 20.21 3.76 4.67
N ALA A 248 20.68 4.33 3.56
CA ALA A 248 21.05 5.75 3.51
C ALA A 248 19.92 6.71 3.90
N VAL A 249 18.66 6.34 3.66
CA VAL A 249 17.49 7.19 3.95
C VAL A 249 16.73 6.85 5.24
N GLY A 250 17.18 5.83 5.98
CA GLY A 250 16.66 5.50 7.31
C GLY A 250 15.79 4.25 7.40
N SER A 251 15.56 3.52 6.30
CA SER A 251 14.87 2.23 6.36
C SER A 251 15.78 1.16 6.97
N ARG A 252 15.37 0.60 8.10
CA ARG A 252 16.18 -0.32 8.93
C ARG A 252 15.43 -1.56 9.41
N LYS A 253 14.15 -1.68 9.09
CA LYS A 253 13.35 -2.83 9.52
C LYS A 253 13.42 -3.93 8.47
N ALA A 254 13.51 -5.17 8.92
CA ALA A 254 13.47 -6.35 8.08
C ALA A 254 12.54 -7.40 8.68
N ASN A 255 11.82 -8.15 7.83
CA ASN A 255 10.93 -9.19 8.30
C ASN A 255 11.69 -10.48 8.65
N CYS A 256 11.25 -11.12 9.73
CA CYS A 256 11.45 -12.55 9.99
C CYS A 256 10.24 -13.31 9.44
N LYS A 257 10.50 -14.41 8.74
CA LYS A 257 9.49 -15.12 7.95
C LYS A 257 9.61 -16.62 8.15
N VAL A 258 8.48 -17.32 8.04
CA VAL A 258 8.44 -18.77 7.93
C VAL A 258 7.85 -19.16 6.58
N GLY A 259 8.52 -20.07 5.88
CA GLY A 259 8.08 -20.58 4.59
C GLY A 259 8.39 -22.07 4.44
N ALA A 260 7.78 -22.71 3.44
CA ALA A 260 8.13 -24.08 3.09
C ALA A 260 9.55 -24.17 2.54
N VAL A 261 10.20 -25.33 2.74
CA VAL A 261 11.51 -25.61 2.15
C VAL A 261 11.40 -25.49 0.61
N PRO A 262 12.21 -24.62 -0.03
CA PRO A 262 12.18 -24.44 -1.48
C PRO A 262 12.49 -25.73 -2.26
N GLN A 263 11.92 -25.85 -3.46
CA GLN A 263 12.25 -26.90 -4.41
C GLN A 263 13.24 -26.36 -5.46
N GLY A 264 14.53 -26.61 -5.23
CA GLY A 264 15.58 -25.95 -6.00
C GLY A 264 15.53 -24.44 -5.77
N ASN A 265 15.32 -23.66 -6.83
CA ASN A 265 15.19 -22.20 -6.74
C ASN A 265 13.73 -21.74 -6.58
N ASN A 266 12.77 -22.68 -6.53
CA ASN A 266 11.35 -22.35 -6.50
C ASN A 266 10.81 -22.33 -5.06
N LEU A 267 10.14 -21.22 -4.73
CA LEU A 267 9.30 -21.10 -3.55
C LEU A 267 8.14 -22.10 -3.65
N VAL A 268 7.74 -22.62 -2.49
CA VAL A 268 6.64 -23.58 -2.39
C VAL A 268 5.56 -22.96 -1.53
N ALA A 269 4.33 -22.92 -2.05
CA ALA A 269 3.19 -22.47 -1.27
C ALA A 269 2.80 -23.52 -0.23
N TRP A 270 2.41 -23.06 0.97
CA TRP A 270 1.89 -23.90 2.05
C TRP A 270 0.66 -23.24 2.67
N LYS A 271 -0.10 -24.01 3.48
CA LYS A 271 -1.38 -23.57 4.07
C LYS A 271 -1.35 -23.63 5.59
N GLY A 272 -2.11 -22.74 6.21
CA GLY A 272 -2.28 -22.65 7.66
C GLY A 272 -1.30 -21.64 8.27
N SER A 273 -1.36 -21.47 9.59
CA SER A 273 -0.44 -20.59 10.30
C SER A 273 0.45 -21.41 11.25
N VAL A 274 1.70 -21.00 11.40
CA VAL A 274 2.61 -21.53 12.43
C VAL A 274 2.44 -20.85 13.78
N ARG A 275 1.58 -19.81 13.87
CA ARG A 275 1.33 -19.09 15.12
C ARG A 275 0.82 -20.04 16.19
N ASN A 276 1.40 -19.92 17.39
CA ASN A 276 0.89 -20.61 18.56
C ASN A 276 -0.55 -20.17 18.85
N PRO A 277 -1.56 -21.06 18.79
CA PRO A 277 -2.95 -20.69 19.06
C PRO A 277 -3.15 -20.23 20.52
N ASN A 278 -2.25 -20.64 21.43
CA ASN A 278 -2.25 -20.23 22.83
C ASN A 278 -1.28 -19.07 23.11
N GLY A 279 -0.67 -18.49 22.08
CA GLY A 279 0.24 -17.37 22.21
C GLY A 279 -0.49 -16.08 22.58
N ALA A 280 0.24 -15.14 23.21
CA ALA A 280 -0.28 -13.81 23.48
C ALA A 280 -0.77 -13.14 22.18
N PRO A 281 -1.86 -12.34 22.21
CA PRO A 281 -2.32 -11.58 21.06
C PRO A 281 -1.17 -10.79 20.42
N LEU A 282 -1.13 -10.75 19.09
CA LEU A 282 -0.16 -9.89 18.40
C LEU A 282 -0.47 -8.44 18.73
N THR A 283 0.51 -7.73 19.27
CA THR A 283 0.42 -6.31 19.55
C THR A 283 0.78 -5.53 18.29
N THR A 284 -0.11 -5.56 17.30
CA THR A 284 0.03 -4.69 16.12
C THR A 284 -0.54 -3.32 16.47
N SER A 285 0.19 -2.25 16.12
CA SER A 285 -0.33 -0.88 16.30
C SER A 285 -1.50 -0.59 15.36
N ASN A 286 -1.62 -1.36 14.27
CA ASN A 286 -2.66 -1.23 13.25
C ASN A 286 -3.27 -2.60 12.90
N PRO A 287 -4.50 -2.63 12.36
CA PRO A 287 -5.08 -3.84 11.78
C PRO A 287 -4.13 -4.49 10.75
N PRO A 288 -3.93 -5.82 10.79
CA PRO A 288 -3.12 -6.53 9.81
C PRO A 288 -3.61 -6.29 8.38
N GLN A 289 -2.69 -6.16 7.44
CA GLN A 289 -2.99 -5.99 6.01
C GLN A 289 -3.50 -7.29 5.35
N THR A 290 -4.28 -8.13 6.05
CA THR A 290 -4.61 -9.50 5.63
C THR A 290 -5.90 -9.64 4.82
N THR A 291 -6.72 -8.60 4.71
CA THR A 291 -7.87 -8.65 3.82
C THR A 291 -7.36 -8.75 2.39
N SER A 292 -7.87 -9.71 1.61
CA SER A 292 -7.57 -9.82 0.18
C SER A 292 -7.82 -8.46 -0.46
N VAL A 293 -6.74 -7.71 -0.70
CA VAL A 293 -6.86 -6.38 -1.25
C VAL A 293 -7.17 -6.61 -2.72
N LYS A 294 -8.45 -6.50 -3.06
CA LYS A 294 -8.84 -6.52 -4.46
C LYS A 294 -8.04 -5.41 -5.15
N PRO A 295 -7.39 -5.70 -6.28
CA PRO A 295 -6.81 -4.65 -7.10
C PRO A 295 -7.83 -3.53 -7.26
N GLN A 296 -7.39 -2.29 -7.06
CA GLN A 296 -8.23 -1.16 -7.37
C GLN A 296 -8.52 -1.24 -8.87
N ALA A 297 -9.78 -1.53 -9.23
CA ALA A 297 -10.26 -1.20 -10.56
C ALA A 297 -10.16 0.32 -10.70
N GLU A 298 -9.57 0.84 -11.76
CA GLU A 298 -9.40 2.29 -11.88
C GLU A 298 -10.78 2.99 -11.92
N PRO A 299 -10.81 4.32 -11.71
CA PRO A 299 -11.93 5.14 -12.14
C PRO A 299 -12.31 5.00 -13.62
N THR A 300 -11.48 4.41 -14.49
CA THR A 300 -11.83 3.97 -15.86
C THR A 300 -10.61 3.35 -16.57
N GLY A 301 -10.29 2.07 -16.33
CA GLY A 301 -9.19 1.36 -16.99
C GLY A 301 -8.57 0.25 -16.12
N ALA A 302 -7.78 -0.65 -16.71
CA ALA A 302 -7.32 -1.88 -16.06
C ALA A 302 -6.36 -1.60 -14.87
N PRO A 303 -6.27 -2.49 -13.87
CA PRO A 303 -5.38 -2.32 -12.71
C PRO A 303 -3.96 -2.00 -13.15
N LEU A 304 -3.28 -1.14 -12.39
CA LEU A 304 -1.93 -0.66 -12.71
C LEU A 304 -0.95 -1.79 -13.05
N HIS A 305 -1.17 -3.03 -12.60
CA HIS A 305 -0.40 -4.19 -13.07
C HIS A 305 -1.27 -5.46 -13.18
N SER A 306 -1.66 -5.81 -14.42
CA SER A 306 -1.91 -7.21 -14.79
C SER A 306 -1.08 -7.52 -16.03
N GLU A 307 0.00 -8.27 -15.77
CA GLU A 307 0.86 -9.02 -16.69
C GLU A 307 1.63 -8.25 -17.79
N SER A 308 2.90 -7.90 -17.51
CA SER A 308 4.11 -8.40 -18.21
C SER A 308 5.26 -7.38 -18.30
N GLY A 309 6.42 -7.69 -17.69
CA GLY A 309 7.72 -7.41 -18.32
C GLY A 309 8.54 -6.17 -17.89
N ALA A 310 9.47 -6.43 -16.94
CA ALA A 310 10.84 -5.88 -16.86
C ALA A 310 11.09 -4.37 -16.61
N PRO A 311 11.93 -4.01 -15.61
CA PRO A 311 12.65 -2.75 -15.64
C PRO A 311 13.80 -2.85 -16.68
N SER A 312 13.69 -2.12 -17.78
CA SER A 312 14.85 -1.75 -18.60
C SER A 312 15.44 -0.45 -18.02
N GLY A 313 16.69 -0.34 -17.59
CA GLY A 313 17.79 -1.29 -17.54
C GLY A 313 18.94 -0.69 -16.71
N SER A 314 19.98 -1.51 -16.56
CA SER A 314 21.21 -1.31 -15.76
C SER A 314 21.04 -1.33 -14.24
N ASN A 315 20.69 -2.51 -13.73
CA ASN A 315 21.47 -3.10 -12.63
C ASN A 315 21.45 -4.61 -12.79
N GLN A 316 22.64 -5.17 -12.97
CA GLN A 316 22.91 -6.59 -12.77
C GLN A 316 22.29 -7.00 -11.43
N PRO A 317 21.58 -8.14 -11.34
CA PRO A 317 21.03 -8.60 -10.09
C PRO A 317 22.17 -8.70 -9.07
N SER A 318 22.05 -7.98 -7.96
CA SER A 318 22.79 -8.34 -6.77
C SER A 318 22.40 -9.78 -6.46
N ASP A 319 23.39 -10.65 -6.54
CA ASP A 319 23.35 -12.06 -6.22
C ASP A 319 22.91 -12.20 -4.76
N SER A 320 21.61 -12.19 -4.52
CA SER A 320 21.01 -12.53 -3.24
C SER A 320 21.25 -14.01 -3.06
N GLY A 321 22.25 -14.32 -2.23
CA GLY A 321 22.81 -15.63 -1.97
C GLY A 321 21.81 -16.77 -2.03
N LYS A 322 22.07 -17.66 -2.99
CA LYS A 322 22.11 -19.12 -2.83
C LYS A 322 21.68 -19.63 -1.43
N PRO A 323 20.74 -20.59 -1.34
CA PRO A 323 20.58 -21.37 -0.12
C PRO A 323 21.84 -22.21 0.07
N ASP A 324 22.74 -21.79 0.96
CA ASP A 324 23.78 -22.69 1.39
C ASP A 324 23.16 -23.81 2.24
N LYS A 325 23.57 -25.01 1.85
CA LYS A 325 23.32 -26.33 2.43
C LYS A 325 23.19 -26.28 3.97
N PRO A 326 22.24 -27.00 4.59
CA PRO A 326 22.18 -27.12 6.03
C PRO A 326 23.49 -27.73 6.55
N SER A 327 24.21 -26.98 7.39
CA SER A 327 25.37 -27.51 8.11
C SER A 327 24.88 -28.50 9.17
N SER A 328 24.89 -29.79 8.83
CA SER A 328 24.60 -30.88 9.75
C SER A 328 25.87 -31.18 10.55
N SER A 329 25.99 -30.61 11.73
CA SER A 329 26.96 -31.08 12.72
C SER A 329 26.48 -32.41 13.31
N ALA A 330 26.96 -33.52 12.76
CA ALA A 330 26.86 -34.84 13.39
C ALA A 330 28.13 -35.10 14.22
N PRO A 331 28.04 -35.64 15.45
CA PRO A 331 29.21 -36.01 16.22
C PRO A 331 29.83 -37.30 15.66
N THR A 332 31.14 -37.28 15.43
CA THR A 332 31.92 -38.45 15.03
C THR A 332 31.98 -39.45 16.19
N THR A 333 31.33 -40.60 16.03
CA THR A 333 31.60 -41.80 16.83
C THR A 333 32.85 -42.48 16.26
N THR A 334 33.94 -42.44 17.01
CA THR A 334 35.11 -43.30 16.78
C THR A 334 34.78 -44.69 17.33
N SER A 335 34.61 -45.65 16.43
CA SER A 335 34.70 -47.07 16.73
C SER A 335 36.10 -47.52 16.37
N GLU A 336 36.94 -47.81 17.36
CA GLU A 336 38.24 -48.44 17.18
C GLU A 336 38.09 -49.92 17.57
N SER A 337 38.33 -50.80 16.60
CA SER A 337 38.46 -52.23 16.77
C SER A 337 39.70 -52.68 16.00
N GLY A 338 40.72 -53.10 16.74
CA GLY A 338 42.01 -53.57 16.25
C GLY A 338 43.04 -53.56 17.36
#